data_AF-A0A6J6V0X7-F1
#
_entry.id   AF-A0A6J6V0X7-F1
#
_cell.length_a   1.000
_cell.length_b   1.000
_cell.length_c   1.000
_cell.angle_alpha   90.00
_cell.angle_beta   90.00
_cell.angle_gamma   90.00
#
_symmetry.space_group_name_H-M   'P 1'
#
loop_
_entity.id
_entity.type
_entity.pdbx_description
1 polymer ?
#
loop_
_entity_poly.entity_id
_entity_poly.type
_entity_poly.pdbx_seq_one_letter_code
_entity_poly.pdbx_strand_id
1 'polypeptide(L)'
;MNNWDIVDVSAPWMGVYLTEVEDPMPLLIKLSKSKSLWQRRVSIILTFALIRAGDLEPTIIISEALLKDEHNLIHKAVGWMLRELGKKDVMSLRKFLTNHSHQMPRTMLRYSIEKLPERERKKWLISSKR
;
A
#
# COMPACT_ATOMS: atom_id res chain seq x y z
N MET A 1 7.65 24.03 -3.16
CA MET A 1 8.13 22.65 -3.00
C MET A 1 7.13 21.91 -2.14
N ASN A 2 6.47 20.87 -2.64
CA ASN A 2 5.56 20.09 -1.83
C ASN A 2 6.32 18.89 -1.22
N ASN A 3 6.20 18.67 0.08
CA ASN A 3 6.97 17.69 0.87
C ASN A 3 6.89 16.21 0.42
N TRP A 4 6.03 15.85 -0.54
CA TRP A 4 5.77 14.45 -0.92
C TRP A 4 6.85 13.85 -1.83
N ASP A 5 7.44 14.64 -2.74
CA ASP A 5 8.50 14.16 -3.63
C ASP A 5 9.71 13.68 -2.82
N ILE A 6 10.05 14.41 -1.75
CA ILE A 6 11.20 14.07 -0.89
C ILE A 6 10.93 12.75 -0.16
N VAL A 7 9.74 12.57 0.41
CA VAL A 7 9.38 11.33 1.13
C VAL A 7 9.32 10.14 0.17
N ASP A 8 8.69 10.28 -0.99
CA ASP A 8 8.54 9.16 -1.93
C ASP A 8 9.88 8.77 -2.57
N VAL A 9 10.82 9.71 -2.76
CA VAL A 9 12.19 9.43 -3.26
C VAL A 9 13.10 8.85 -2.16
N SER A 10 12.94 9.29 -0.91
CA SER A 10 13.82 8.86 0.20
C SER A 10 13.35 7.61 0.93
N ALA A 11 12.05 7.35 0.99
CA ALA A 11 11.49 6.21 1.73
C ALA A 11 11.96 4.82 1.28
N PRO A 12 12.29 4.55 -0.01
CA PRO A 12 12.96 3.31 -0.38
C PRO A 12 14.30 3.13 0.33
N TRP A 13 15.06 4.21 0.52
CA TRP A 13 16.37 4.19 1.19
C TRP A 13 16.21 4.20 2.72
N MET A 14 15.28 4.99 3.27
CA MET A 14 15.00 5.01 4.71
C MET A 14 14.38 3.70 5.19
N GLY A 15 13.57 3.05 4.36
CA GLY A 15 12.97 1.75 4.67
C GLY A 15 13.98 0.61 4.73
N VAL A 16 15.21 0.76 4.19
CA VAL A 16 16.27 -0.24 4.36
C VAL A 16 16.61 -0.42 5.83
N TYR A 17 16.54 0.64 6.65
CA TYR A 17 16.72 0.47 8.09
C TYR A 17 15.69 -0.49 8.69
N LEU A 18 14.46 -0.54 8.14
CA LEU A 18 13.42 -1.47 8.62
C LEU A 18 13.72 -2.93 8.29
N THR A 19 14.62 -3.23 7.35
CA THR A 19 15.04 -4.63 7.08
C THR A 19 16.03 -5.14 8.12
N GLU A 20 16.66 -4.24 8.87
CA GLU A 20 17.65 -4.56 9.91
C GLU A 20 17.03 -4.57 11.33
N VAL A 21 15.77 -4.12 11.46
CA VAL A 21 15.03 -4.11 12.73
C VAL A 21 14.31 -5.45 12.89
N GLU A 22 14.38 -6.02 14.10
CA GLU A 22 13.77 -7.31 14.42
C GLU A 22 12.25 -7.35 14.15
N ASP A 23 11.53 -6.28 14.53
CA ASP A 23 10.10 -6.13 14.19
C ASP A 23 9.76 -4.66 13.82
N PRO A 24 9.52 -4.35 12.53
CA PRO A 24 9.14 -3.01 12.09
C PRO A 24 7.65 -2.69 12.33
N MET A 25 6.80 -3.68 12.64
CA MET A 25 5.34 -3.51 12.69
C MET A 25 4.85 -2.52 13.76
N PRO A 26 5.39 -2.48 15.00
CA PRO A 26 4.96 -1.52 16.00
C PRO A 26 5.08 -0.06 15.53
N LEU A 27 6.17 0.25 14.81
CA LEU A 27 6.39 1.57 14.24
C LEU A 27 5.38 1.86 13.11
N LEU A 28 5.21 0.92 12.18
CA LEU A 28 4.31 1.09 11.04
C LEU A 28 2.86 1.26 11.49
N ILE A 29 2.41 0.49 12.47
CA ILE A 29 1.06 0.60 13.06
C ILE A 29 0.89 1.93 13.82
N LYS A 30 1.91 2.37 14.56
CA LYS A 30 1.87 3.67 15.24
C LYS A 30 1.70 4.81 14.22
N LEU A 31 2.45 4.76 13.12
CA LEU A 31 2.39 5.78 12.08
C LEU A 31 1.06 5.75 11.31
N SER A 32 0.53 4.56 11.01
CA SER A 32 -0.74 4.41 10.27
C SER A 32 -1.96 4.92 11.04
N LYS A 33 -1.88 4.97 12.38
CA LYS A 33 -2.93 5.51 13.26
C LYS A 33 -2.77 7.00 13.59
N SER A 34 -1.75 7.66 13.05
CA SER A 34 -1.48 9.08 13.36
C SER A 34 -2.56 10.01 12.81
N LYS A 35 -2.83 11.12 13.53
CA LYS A 35 -3.67 12.22 13.02
C LYS A 35 -3.02 12.91 11.81
N SER A 36 -1.70 12.87 11.69
CA SER A 36 -0.96 13.45 10.57
C SER A 36 -1.08 12.60 9.32
N LEU A 37 -1.66 13.18 8.26
CA LEU A 37 -1.71 12.59 6.92
C LEU A 37 -0.34 12.08 6.48
N TRP A 38 0.71 12.88 6.72
CA TRP A 38 2.06 12.56 6.28
C TRP A 38 2.63 11.34 7.00
N GLN A 39 2.35 11.19 8.30
CA GLN A 39 2.80 10.00 9.05
C GLN A 39 2.08 8.73 8.56
N ARG A 40 0.78 8.81 8.28
CA ARG A 40 0.04 7.69 7.68
C ARG A 40 0.52 7.35 6.27
N ARG A 41 0.90 8.35 5.47
CA ARG A 41 1.52 8.11 4.16
C ARG A 41 2.86 7.40 4.34
N VAL A 42 3.71 7.89 5.25
CA VAL A 42 5.02 7.30 5.55
C VAL A 42 4.87 5.84 5.98
N SER A 43 3.87 5.50 6.81
CA SER A 43 3.68 4.12 7.27
C SER A 43 3.53 3.12 6.13
N ILE A 44 2.86 3.48 5.04
CA ILE A 44 2.68 2.58 3.90
C ILE A 44 3.87 2.64 2.94
N ILE A 45 4.42 3.82 2.65
CA ILE A 45 5.55 3.94 1.72
C ILE A 45 6.81 3.25 2.25
N LEU A 46 7.05 3.27 3.57
CA LEU A 46 8.17 2.57 4.19
C LEU A 46 8.17 1.07 3.92
N THR A 47 6.99 0.46 3.74
CA THR A 47 6.87 -0.97 3.43
C THR A 47 7.45 -1.33 2.05
N PHE A 48 7.73 -0.35 1.18
CA PHE A 48 8.36 -0.61 -0.11
C PHE A 48 9.72 -1.29 0.02
N ALA A 49 10.51 -0.94 1.03
CA ALA A 49 11.80 -1.61 1.28
C ALA A 49 11.61 -3.08 1.67
N LEU A 50 10.61 -3.37 2.51
CA LEU A 50 10.25 -4.72 2.93
C LEU A 50 9.77 -5.56 1.74
N ILE A 51 8.92 -4.98 0.87
CA ILE A 51 8.52 -5.63 -0.40
C ILE A 51 9.73 -5.99 -1.26
N ARG A 52 10.73 -5.10 -1.33
CA ARG A 52 11.96 -5.37 -2.10
C ARG A 52 12.79 -6.50 -1.48
N ALA A 53 12.83 -6.57 -0.14
CA ALA A 53 13.48 -7.64 0.62
C ALA A 53 12.71 -8.97 0.60
N GLY A 54 11.44 -8.97 0.16
CA GLY A 54 10.60 -10.17 0.05
C GLY A 54 9.60 -10.34 1.19
N ASP A 55 9.62 -9.46 2.19
CA ASP A 55 8.62 -9.44 3.25
C ASP A 55 7.40 -8.60 2.83
N LEU A 56 6.30 -9.29 2.54
CA LEU A 56 5.07 -8.69 1.99
C LEU A 56 4.00 -8.46 3.06
N GLU A 57 4.11 -9.12 4.21
CA GLU A 57 3.09 -9.11 5.26
C GLU A 57 2.86 -7.71 5.84
N PRO A 58 3.89 -6.90 6.14
CA PRO A 58 3.72 -5.53 6.61
C PRO A 58 2.91 -4.66 5.65
N THR A 59 3.12 -4.78 4.33
CA THR A 59 2.32 -4.03 3.36
C THR A 59 0.85 -4.42 3.41
N ILE A 60 0.54 -5.71 3.53
CA ILE A 60 -0.84 -6.19 3.63
C ILE A 60 -1.51 -5.58 4.86
N ILE A 61 -0.90 -5.74 6.04
CA ILE A 61 -1.48 -5.28 7.31
C ILE A 61 -1.68 -3.76 7.31
N ILE A 62 -0.69 -2.99 6.86
CA ILE A 62 -0.80 -1.53 6.80
C ILE A 62 -1.83 -1.08 5.73
N SER A 63 -1.95 -1.81 4.63
CA SER A 63 -2.99 -1.54 3.62
C SER A 63 -4.40 -1.76 4.17
N GLU A 64 -4.61 -2.79 5.00
CA GLU A 64 -5.88 -3.02 5.70
C GLU A 64 -6.17 -1.90 6.71
N ALA A 65 -5.16 -1.48 7.49
CA ALA A 65 -5.31 -0.39 8.45
C ALA A 65 -5.71 0.95 7.80
N LEU A 66 -5.26 1.19 6.55
CA LEU A 66 -5.52 2.43 5.81
C LEU A 66 -6.64 2.30 4.77
N LEU A 67 -7.36 1.18 4.75
CA LEU A 67 -8.37 0.85 3.74
C LEU A 67 -9.46 1.94 3.63
N LYS A 68 -9.85 2.49 4.78
CA LYS A 68 -10.93 3.49 4.93
C LYS A 68 -10.42 4.90 5.24
N ASP A 69 -9.15 5.21 4.97
CA ASP A 69 -8.68 6.59 5.11
C ASP A 69 -9.55 7.53 4.25
N GLU A 70 -9.73 8.78 4.65
CA GLU A 70 -10.55 9.73 3.90
C GLU A 70 -9.76 10.42 2.78
N HIS A 71 -8.42 10.39 2.86
CA HIS A 71 -7.57 11.19 2.00
C HIS A 71 -7.14 10.43 0.75
N ASN A 72 -7.48 10.99 -0.42
CA ASN A 72 -7.10 10.45 -1.72
C ASN A 72 -5.57 10.27 -1.89
N LEU A 73 -4.74 11.07 -1.21
CA LEU A 73 -3.28 10.89 -1.21
C LEU A 73 -2.86 9.56 -0.57
N ILE A 74 -3.53 9.13 0.49
CA ILE A 74 -3.29 7.84 1.15
C ILE A 74 -3.75 6.71 0.24
N HIS A 75 -4.91 6.84 -0.42
CA HIS A 75 -5.40 5.85 -1.37
C HIS A 75 -4.43 5.58 -2.52
N LYS A 76 -3.81 6.64 -3.06
CA LYS A 76 -2.77 6.50 -4.09
C LYS A 76 -1.55 5.76 -3.56
N ALA A 77 -1.09 6.05 -2.34
CA ALA A 77 0.05 5.40 -1.72
C ALA A 77 -0.21 3.91 -1.45
N VAL A 78 -1.34 3.58 -0.84
CA VAL A 78 -1.76 2.19 -0.59
C VAL A 78 -1.91 1.44 -1.91
N GLY A 79 -2.60 2.03 -2.89
CA GLY A 79 -2.75 1.40 -4.20
C GLY A 79 -1.43 1.20 -4.93
N TRP A 80 -0.47 2.12 -4.78
CA TRP A 80 0.88 1.94 -5.31
C TRP A 80 1.59 0.78 -4.61
N MET A 81 1.60 0.72 -3.28
CA MET A 81 2.29 -0.36 -2.57
C MET A 81 1.67 -1.74 -2.83
N LEU A 82 0.34 -1.84 -2.94
CA LEU A 82 -0.34 -3.07 -3.37
C LEU A 82 0.05 -3.48 -4.80
N ARG A 83 0.24 -2.51 -5.71
CA ARG A 83 0.76 -2.76 -7.06
C ARG A 83 2.19 -3.31 -7.02
N GLU A 84 3.06 -2.74 -6.18
CA GLU A 84 4.45 -3.22 -6.03
C GLU A 84 4.49 -4.62 -5.39
N LEU A 85 3.68 -4.87 -4.36
CA LEU A 85 3.48 -6.20 -3.79
C LEU A 85 3.02 -7.19 -4.86
N GLY A 86 2.04 -6.82 -5.70
CA GLY A 86 1.54 -7.69 -6.77
C GLY A 86 2.55 -7.99 -7.88
N LYS A 87 3.57 -7.15 -8.07
CA LYS A 87 4.69 -7.46 -8.98
C LYS A 87 5.60 -8.57 -8.42
N LYS A 88 5.69 -8.67 -7.09
CA LYS A 88 6.45 -9.72 -6.40
C LYS A 88 5.63 -11.00 -6.25
N ASP A 89 4.39 -10.87 -5.79
CA ASP A 89 3.45 -11.96 -5.64
C ASP A 89 2.03 -11.52 -6.02
N VAL A 90 1.63 -11.92 -7.24
CA VAL A 90 0.30 -11.65 -7.76
C VAL A 90 -0.80 -12.39 -6.99
N MET A 91 -0.51 -13.54 -6.39
CA MET A 91 -1.50 -14.32 -5.64
C MET A 91 -1.83 -13.63 -4.32
N SER A 92 -0.84 -13.07 -3.63
CA SER A 92 -1.05 -12.23 -2.46
C SER A 92 -1.90 -11.00 -2.77
N LEU A 93 -1.64 -10.30 -3.89
CA LEU A 93 -2.48 -9.19 -4.34
C LEU A 93 -3.92 -9.66 -4.62
N ARG A 94 -4.11 -10.77 -5.34
CA ARG A 94 -5.46 -11.30 -5.62
C ARG A 94 -6.21 -11.69 -4.36
N LYS A 95 -5.53 -12.28 -3.38
CA LYS A 95 -6.12 -12.61 -2.07
C LYS A 95 -6.58 -11.35 -1.35
N PHE A 96 -5.74 -10.31 -1.30
CA PHE A 96 -6.11 -9.02 -0.74
C PHE A 96 -7.34 -8.41 -1.43
N LEU A 97 -7.32 -8.36 -2.77
CA LEU A 97 -8.42 -7.81 -3.57
C LEU A 97 -9.72 -8.60 -3.36
N THR A 98 -9.66 -9.93 -3.31
CA THR A 98 -10.83 -10.78 -3.06
C THR A 98 -11.52 -10.41 -1.74
N ASN A 99 -10.73 -10.18 -0.70
CA ASN A 99 -11.25 -9.87 0.64
C ASN A 99 -11.75 -8.42 0.74
N HIS A 100 -11.08 -7.47 0.08
CA HIS A 100 -11.23 -6.05 0.40
C HIS A 100 -11.75 -5.16 -0.74
N SER A 101 -11.78 -5.62 -2.00
CA SER A 101 -12.09 -4.76 -3.16
C SER A 101 -13.44 -4.05 -3.08
N HIS A 102 -14.40 -4.60 -2.35
CA HIS A 102 -15.74 -4.03 -2.16
C HIS A 102 -15.75 -2.82 -1.22
N GLN A 103 -14.72 -2.66 -0.39
CA GLN A 103 -14.55 -1.55 0.56
C GLN A 103 -13.49 -0.56 0.09
N MET A 104 -12.68 -0.92 -0.92
CA MET A 104 -11.60 -0.08 -1.42
C MET A 104 -12.12 1.16 -2.14
N PRO A 105 -11.59 2.35 -1.81
CA PRO A 105 -11.79 3.55 -2.62
C PRO A 105 -11.37 3.33 -4.08
N ARG A 106 -12.12 3.92 -5.02
CA ARG A 106 -11.91 3.72 -6.46
C ARG A 106 -10.47 4.02 -6.91
N THR A 107 -9.84 5.04 -6.34
CA THR A 107 -8.43 5.39 -6.62
C THR A 107 -7.49 4.27 -6.20
N MET A 108 -7.64 3.75 -4.98
CA MET A 108 -6.80 2.70 -4.42
C MET A 108 -6.87 1.43 -5.28
N LEU A 109 -8.08 1.00 -5.65
CA LEU A 109 -8.29 -0.17 -6.49
C LEU A 109 -7.63 -0.01 -7.86
N ARG A 110 -7.83 1.14 -8.53
CA ARG A 110 -7.28 1.39 -9.88
C ARG A 110 -5.75 1.34 -9.90
N TYR A 111 -5.11 1.89 -8.87
CA TYR A 111 -3.64 1.83 -8.73
C TYR A 111 -3.17 0.40 -8.48
N SER A 112 -3.84 -0.32 -7.57
CA SER A 112 -3.48 -1.70 -7.19
C SER A 112 -3.47 -2.65 -8.38
N ILE A 113 -4.46 -2.53 -9.27
CA ILE A 113 -4.64 -3.44 -10.41
C ILE A 113 -3.93 -2.99 -11.69
N GLU A 114 -3.19 -1.88 -11.68
CA GLU A 114 -2.67 -1.26 -12.92
C GLU A 114 -1.85 -2.23 -13.78
N LYS A 115 -1.08 -3.13 -13.14
CA LYS A 115 -0.22 -4.11 -13.83
C LYS A 115 -0.89 -5.45 -14.12
N LEU A 116 -2.15 -5.64 -13.73
CA LEU A 116 -2.90 -6.86 -14.07
C LEU A 116 -3.36 -6.83 -15.53
N PRO A 117 -3.58 -8.00 -16.17
CA PRO A 117 -4.16 -8.07 -17.50
C PRO A 117 -5.49 -7.32 -17.61
N GLU A 118 -5.75 -6.67 -18.74
CA GLU A 118 -6.93 -5.81 -18.92
C GLU A 118 -8.25 -6.53 -18.58
N ARG A 119 -8.38 -7.79 -19.00
CA ARG A 119 -9.54 -8.63 -18.70
C ARG A 119 -9.77 -8.78 -17.19
N GLU A 120 -8.70 -8.97 -16.43
CA GLU A 120 -8.74 -9.11 -14.98
C GLU A 120 -9.04 -7.76 -14.31
N ARG A 121 -8.43 -6.67 -14.78
CA ARG A 121 -8.73 -5.32 -14.30
C ARG A 121 -10.21 -4.99 -14.43
N LYS A 122 -10.81 -5.26 -15.59
CA LYS A 122 -12.25 -5.03 -15.81
C LYS A 122 -13.12 -5.82 -14.83
N LYS A 123 -12.77 -7.09 -14.56
CA LYS A 123 -13.48 -7.91 -13.56
C LYS A 123 -13.47 -7.26 -12.17
N TRP A 124 -12.29 -6.87 -11.68
CA TRP A 124 -12.16 -6.21 -10.37
C TRP A 124 -12.93 -4.89 -10.29
N LEU A 125 -12.90 -4.10 -11.37
CA LEU A 125 -13.59 -2.82 -11.42
C LEU A 125 -15.12 -2.93 -11.48
N ILE A 126 -15.65 -4.07 -11.96
CA ILE A 126 -17.09 -4.38 -12.01
C ILE A 126 -17.55 -5.01 -10.69
N SER A 127 -16.73 -5.88 -10.10
CA SER A 127 -17.07 -6.57 -8.84
C SER A 127 -16.97 -5.66 -7.62
N SER A 128 -16.09 -4.67 -7.61
CA SER A 128 -16.06 -3.64 -6.57
C SER A 128 -17.35 -2.80 -6.64
N LYS A 129 -18.12 -2.75 -5.54
CA LYS A 129 -19.33 -1.91 -5.43
C LYS A 129 -19.05 -0.47 -5.87
N ARG A 130 -20.04 0.15 -6.52
CA ARG A 130 -20.06 1.61 -6.77
C ARG A 130 -20.25 2.37 -5.48
#